data_AF-A0A843HFU0-F1
#
_entry.id   AF-A0A843HFU0-F1
#
_cell.length_a   1.000
_cell.length_b   1.000
_cell.length_c   1.000
_cell.angle_alpha   90.00
_cell.angle_beta   90.00
_cell.angle_gamma   90.00
#
_symmetry.space_group_name_H-M   'P 1'
#
loop_
_entity.id
_entity.type
_entity.pdbx_description
1 polymer ?
#
loop_
_entity_poly.entity_id
_entity_poly.type
_entity_poly.pdbx_seq_one_letter_code
_entity_poly.pdbx_strand_id
1 'polypeptide(L)'
;MKNINKIFILSIIFFLAVGTVSATELDDATDDVSDMTSVDAPQVIETTNTVSDVDNTELNELNTEEETQICTGRTYSNPITITPNNYQTDMSNIYNYDAVEFSGTFTSTLTGGSISITSPIVFTSISGATFEDTQFVINSDDVTIKNLIIENDDGTDGAAISATGYDNIEVINNSITVTKTTYGETVGVKFNSTNNQTICGNNITMNIYPQYRWEIIYHPEEGETPEYYEYIYHLNNSAIVVDNSNEVNIQYNKIISSNATTTEYFGTNEGINIRNSYDIDVNYNDVTINGGDFAYAITFEEVTTSNALNNTLEVNSENYGTGIQMIEVTNSQVSYNDIDVTSINTTEDPSSGEAFGYGIYMSTNWGPSQTTGNTVTYNNIQVQSTIGYGIEGYIIDENVINYNNINMIGNVVMGIGLYNSSYNALYYNNISVAGNYRTLGNFYEQIPPETTGIKIVGNDSSSYNFIENCIITVLDLTNPNLVYSIILEADLNGVYDNYLTSVNGLFNILIGDNSALDSGTGNEIAN
;
A
#
# COMPACT_ATOMS: atom_id res chain seq x y z
N MET A 1 -34.25 53.48 24.78
CA MET A 1 -34.68 52.35 23.93
C MET A 1 -33.44 51.49 23.72
N LYS A 2 -33.45 50.20 24.10
CA LYS A 2 -33.79 49.06 23.22
C LYS A 2 -32.92 49.06 21.95
N ASN A 3 -32.05 48.08 21.66
CA ASN A 3 -31.79 46.74 22.24
C ASN A 3 -30.24 46.49 22.27
N ILE A 4 -29.62 45.59 23.08
CA ILE A 4 -29.75 44.11 23.15
C ILE A 4 -29.38 43.50 21.77
N ASN A 5 -28.40 42.61 21.57
CA ASN A 5 -27.44 41.85 22.41
C ASN A 5 -26.17 41.51 21.54
N LYS A 6 -25.12 40.73 21.90
CA LYS A 6 -24.76 39.80 23.01
C LYS A 6 -23.19 39.67 23.09
N ILE A 7 -22.67 39.14 24.21
CA ILE A 7 -21.67 38.03 24.40
C ILE A 7 -20.81 37.58 23.19
N PHE A 8 -19.51 37.28 23.27
CA PHE A 8 -18.39 37.39 24.27
C PHE A 8 -17.04 37.26 23.46
N ILE A 9 -15.80 36.91 23.89
CA ILE A 9 -15.13 36.42 25.13
C ILE A 9 -13.64 36.88 25.11
N LEU A 10 -13.01 37.40 26.19
CA LEU A 10 -12.05 36.74 27.12
C LEU A 10 -11.14 35.64 26.49
N SER A 11 -9.84 35.46 26.78
CA SER A 11 -8.82 36.26 27.49
C SER A 11 -7.48 35.50 27.52
N ILE A 12 -6.33 36.19 27.52
CA ILE A 12 -5.07 35.78 28.17
C ILE A 12 -4.12 36.99 28.30
N ILE A 13 -3.42 37.12 29.44
CA ILE A 13 -2.31 38.06 29.70
C ILE A 13 -1.36 37.37 30.70
N PHE A 14 -0.05 37.65 30.61
CA PHE A 14 1.07 37.01 31.36
C PHE A 14 1.34 35.56 30.92
N PHE A 15 2.60 35.14 30.74
CA PHE A 15 3.78 35.50 31.55
C PHE A 15 4.95 36.23 30.84
N LEU A 16 5.83 36.80 31.68
CA LEU A 16 7.19 37.23 31.37
C LEU A 16 8.17 36.22 31.98
N ALA A 17 9.28 35.90 31.30
CA ALA A 17 10.60 35.73 31.93
C ALA A 17 11.72 35.63 30.88
N VAL A 18 12.85 36.31 31.14
CA VAL A 18 14.09 36.21 30.36
C VAL A 18 14.86 34.95 30.79
N GLY A 19 15.39 34.20 29.83
CA GLY A 19 16.24 33.03 30.06
C GLY A 19 17.51 33.04 29.21
N THR A 20 18.44 33.96 29.48
CA THR A 20 19.78 33.95 28.85
C THR A 20 20.67 32.94 29.56
N VAL A 21 21.23 31.97 28.83
CA VAL A 21 22.36 31.15 29.28
C VAL A 21 23.49 31.33 28.28
N SER A 22 24.68 31.63 28.76
CA SER A 22 25.87 31.89 27.94
C SER A 22 26.52 30.59 27.47
N ALA A 23 27.17 30.64 26.31
CA ALA A 23 28.21 29.67 25.98
C ALA A 23 29.26 29.63 27.10
N THR A 24 29.80 28.44 27.37
CA THR A 24 30.94 28.28 28.28
C THR A 24 32.07 27.70 27.45
N GLU A 25 33.15 28.47 27.29
CA GLU A 25 34.40 27.97 26.72
C GLU A 25 34.98 26.89 27.64
N LEU A 26 35.65 25.89 27.06
CA LEU A 26 36.48 24.92 27.80
C LEU A 26 37.81 24.75 27.06
N ASP A 27 38.88 24.53 27.83
CA ASP A 27 40.22 25.00 27.49
C ASP A 27 40.94 24.32 26.31
N ASP A 28 41.87 25.08 25.74
CA ASP A 28 43.00 24.59 24.95
C ASP A 28 43.85 23.62 25.79
N ALA A 29 43.95 22.38 25.32
CA ALA A 29 44.87 21.37 25.83
C ALA A 29 45.72 20.81 24.67
N THR A 30 46.51 21.69 24.06
CA THR A 30 47.60 21.34 23.16
C THR A 30 48.60 20.39 23.83
N ASP A 31 48.75 19.16 23.31
CA ASP A 31 49.86 18.27 23.66
C ASP A 31 50.31 17.39 22.47
N ASP A 32 51.61 17.05 22.51
CA ASP A 32 52.54 16.44 21.54
C ASP A 32 52.05 15.76 20.22
N VAL A 33 52.88 15.88 19.17
CA VAL A 33 52.78 15.14 17.89
C VAL A 33 54.10 14.40 17.64
N SER A 34 54.18 13.12 18.03
CA SER A 34 55.28 12.24 17.62
C SER A 34 54.90 10.75 17.58
N ASP A 35 55.42 10.07 16.55
CA ASP A 35 55.49 8.63 16.27
C ASP A 35 54.33 7.68 16.68
N MET A 36 53.61 7.20 15.66
CA MET A 36 53.25 5.77 15.61
C MET A 36 53.43 5.20 14.20
N THR A 37 54.18 4.11 14.08
CA THR A 37 54.50 3.44 12.80
C THR A 37 54.19 1.95 12.84
N SER A 38 52.99 1.57 12.42
CA SER A 38 52.67 0.20 11.96
C SER A 38 51.40 0.20 11.12
N VAL A 39 51.39 -0.61 10.06
CA VAL A 39 50.16 -0.96 9.33
C VAL A 39 49.57 -2.19 10.03
N ASP A 40 48.32 -2.07 10.48
CA ASP A 40 47.47 -3.22 10.80
C ASP A 40 46.19 -3.16 9.96
N ALA A 41 45.55 -4.31 9.78
CA ALA A 41 44.38 -4.47 8.90
C ALA A 41 43.13 -3.77 9.48
N PRO A 42 42.15 -3.36 8.64
CA PRO A 42 40.91 -2.75 9.12
C PRO A 42 40.13 -3.73 10.01
N GLN A 43 40.04 -3.41 11.30
CA GLN A 43 39.05 -4.04 12.18
C GLN A 43 37.68 -3.39 11.96
N VAL A 44 36.62 -4.19 12.01
CA VAL A 44 35.25 -3.69 12.08
C VAL A 44 35.08 -2.98 13.41
N ILE A 45 34.66 -1.71 13.38
CA ILE A 45 34.31 -0.95 14.58
C ILE A 45 32.84 -1.23 14.89
N GLU A 46 32.58 -2.03 15.92
CA GLU A 46 31.25 -2.06 16.54
C GLU A 46 31.03 -0.75 17.30
N THR A 47 30.28 0.19 16.72
CA THR A 47 29.89 1.43 17.40
C THR A 47 28.78 1.15 18.41
N THR A 48 29.16 0.81 19.64
CA THR A 48 28.23 0.74 20.78
C THR A 48 27.73 2.14 21.14
N ASN A 49 26.64 2.57 20.51
CA ASN A 49 25.94 3.79 20.90
C ASN A 49 25.23 3.59 22.24
N THR A 50 25.82 4.11 23.32
CA THR A 50 25.16 4.26 24.61
C THR A 50 24.09 5.36 24.53
N VAL A 51 22.89 4.99 24.10
CA VAL A 51 21.67 5.75 24.43
C VAL A 51 21.46 5.65 25.94
N SER A 52 21.04 6.73 26.58
CA SER A 52 20.83 6.78 28.03
C SER A 52 19.71 5.84 28.49
N ASP A 53 19.89 5.23 29.67
CA ASP A 53 18.83 4.49 30.38
C ASP A 53 17.60 5.37 30.63
N VAL A 54 16.62 5.29 29.72
CA VAL A 54 15.20 5.49 30.05
C VAL A 54 14.68 4.11 30.41
N ASP A 55 14.07 3.97 31.58
CA ASP A 55 13.72 2.69 32.20
C ASP A 55 12.63 1.94 31.39
N ASN A 56 13.05 1.21 30.37
CA ASN A 56 12.19 0.59 29.38
C ASN A 56 11.59 -0.76 29.85
N THR A 57 11.53 -0.94 31.17
CA THR A 57 11.11 -2.19 31.82
C THR A 57 9.60 -2.23 32.13
N GLU A 58 8.91 -1.08 32.16
CA GLU A 58 7.43 -1.02 32.26
C GLU A 58 6.72 -1.03 30.89
N LEU A 59 7.44 -0.93 29.76
CA LEU A 59 6.82 -0.92 28.41
C LEU A 59 6.79 -2.30 27.73
N ASN A 60 7.65 -3.24 28.15
CA ASN A 60 7.78 -4.56 27.52
C ASN A 60 7.01 -5.70 28.21
N GLU A 61 6.35 -5.45 29.35
CA GLU A 61 5.50 -6.46 30.03
C GLU A 61 4.00 -6.33 29.70
N LEU A 62 3.61 -5.45 28.76
CA LEU A 62 2.20 -5.22 28.38
C LEU A 62 1.76 -5.93 27.08
N ASN A 63 2.70 -6.43 26.26
CA ASN A 63 2.44 -6.89 24.88
C ASN A 63 2.52 -8.42 24.68
N THR A 64 2.20 -9.24 25.70
CA THR A 64 2.14 -10.71 25.54
C THR A 64 0.87 -11.39 26.07
N GLU A 65 -0.16 -10.64 26.53
CA GLU A 65 -1.43 -11.22 27.02
C GLU A 65 -2.73 -10.53 26.53
N GLU A 66 -2.74 -9.73 25.44
CA GLU A 66 -4.00 -9.19 24.83
C GLU A 66 -4.10 -9.26 23.27
N GLU A 67 -3.72 -10.37 22.63
CA GLU A 67 -3.93 -10.58 21.17
C GLU A 67 -5.13 -11.49 20.81
N THR A 68 -6.28 -11.38 21.50
CA THR A 68 -7.45 -12.26 21.22
C THR A 68 -8.85 -11.62 21.28
N GLN A 69 -8.97 -10.28 21.16
CA GLN A 69 -10.28 -9.61 21.18
C GLN A 69 -10.34 -8.35 20.31
N ILE A 70 -10.53 -8.52 18.99
CA ILE A 70 -10.62 -7.37 18.06
C ILE A 70 -11.85 -7.44 17.14
N CYS A 71 -12.17 -8.61 16.56
CA CYS A 71 -13.28 -8.77 15.61
C CYS A 71 -14.52 -9.46 16.22
N THR A 72 -15.46 -8.67 16.77
CA THR A 72 -16.73 -9.17 17.34
C THR A 72 -17.96 -8.72 16.54
N GLY A 73 -18.40 -9.53 15.57
CA GLY A 73 -19.66 -9.31 14.85
C GLY A 73 -20.92 -9.58 15.69
N ARG A 74 -22.07 -9.12 15.20
CA ARG A 74 -23.39 -9.07 15.90
C ARG A 74 -23.69 -10.22 16.85
N THR A 75 -24.15 -9.87 18.04
CA THR A 75 -24.73 -10.81 19.02
C THR A 75 -26.14 -11.24 18.62
N TYR A 76 -26.45 -12.52 18.81
CA TYR A 76 -27.76 -13.12 18.53
C TYR A 76 -28.28 -13.86 19.78
N SER A 77 -29.55 -14.28 19.77
CA SER A 77 -30.27 -14.76 20.97
C SER A 77 -31.20 -15.96 20.74
N ASN A 78 -31.56 -16.24 19.49
CA ASN A 78 -32.50 -17.26 19.05
C ASN A 78 -31.96 -17.94 17.77
N PRO A 79 -30.89 -18.76 17.87
CA PRO A 79 -30.31 -19.47 16.74
C PRO A 79 -31.13 -20.72 16.33
N ILE A 80 -31.01 -21.11 15.06
CA ILE A 80 -31.30 -22.47 14.59
C ILE A 80 -30.01 -23.20 14.20
N THR A 81 -29.81 -24.42 14.72
CA THR A 81 -28.65 -25.25 14.35
C THR A 81 -28.93 -26.03 13.07
N ILE A 82 -28.14 -25.81 12.02
CA ILE A 82 -28.24 -26.53 10.75
C ILE A 82 -27.02 -27.44 10.55
N THR A 83 -27.29 -28.68 10.16
CA THR A 83 -26.30 -29.70 9.78
C THR A 83 -26.63 -30.21 8.36
N PRO A 84 -25.71 -30.94 7.69
CA PRO A 84 -25.99 -31.49 6.37
C PRO A 84 -27.23 -32.41 6.31
N ASN A 85 -27.63 -33.01 7.43
CA ASN A 85 -28.80 -33.90 7.51
C ASN A 85 -30.16 -33.18 7.57
N ASN A 86 -30.20 -31.92 8.04
CA ASN A 86 -31.43 -31.11 8.17
C ASN A 86 -31.42 -29.84 7.31
N TYR A 87 -30.36 -29.58 6.53
CA TYR A 87 -30.27 -28.42 5.64
C TYR A 87 -31.53 -28.22 4.77
N GLN A 88 -31.98 -29.24 4.04
CA GLN A 88 -33.13 -29.12 3.13
C GLN A 88 -34.48 -28.88 3.86
N THR A 89 -34.62 -29.24 5.13
CA THR A 89 -35.85 -29.00 5.90
C THR A 89 -35.81 -27.65 6.62
N ASP A 90 -34.64 -27.25 7.12
CA ASP A 90 -34.53 -26.20 8.13
C ASP A 90 -34.06 -24.88 7.51
N MET A 91 -33.29 -24.91 6.41
CA MET A 91 -32.86 -23.72 5.68
C MET A 91 -34.05 -22.90 5.14
N SER A 92 -35.17 -23.57 4.83
CA SER A 92 -36.42 -22.92 4.42
C SER A 92 -37.18 -22.19 5.55
N ASN A 93 -36.64 -22.17 6.77
CA ASN A 93 -37.29 -21.61 7.97
C ASN A 93 -36.40 -20.60 8.74
N ILE A 94 -35.23 -20.24 8.21
CA ILE A 94 -34.23 -19.40 8.92
C ILE A 94 -34.75 -18.00 9.31
N TYR A 95 -35.69 -17.43 8.56
CA TYR A 95 -36.32 -16.12 8.83
C TYR A 95 -37.16 -16.05 10.13
N ASN A 96 -37.28 -17.16 10.88
CA ASN A 96 -37.89 -17.19 12.22
C ASN A 96 -36.85 -17.05 13.35
N TYR A 97 -35.57 -16.90 13.00
CA TYR A 97 -34.41 -16.93 13.90
C TYR A 97 -33.54 -15.70 13.65
N ASP A 98 -32.79 -15.25 14.67
CA ASP A 98 -31.82 -14.15 14.51
C ASP A 98 -30.42 -14.64 14.09
N ALA A 99 -30.19 -15.95 14.14
CA ALA A 99 -28.99 -16.60 13.65
C ALA A 99 -29.18 -18.01 13.10
N VAL A 100 -28.23 -18.45 12.29
CA VAL A 100 -28.07 -19.84 11.83
C VAL A 100 -26.70 -20.34 12.28
N GLU A 101 -26.68 -21.41 13.07
CA GLU A 101 -25.47 -22.06 13.56
C GLU A 101 -25.19 -23.32 12.73
N PHE A 102 -24.23 -23.24 11.81
CA PHE A 102 -23.85 -24.36 10.96
C PHE A 102 -22.88 -25.31 11.65
N SER A 103 -23.06 -26.62 11.46
CA SER A 103 -22.17 -27.67 11.96
C SER A 103 -22.05 -28.84 10.96
N GLY A 104 -20.84 -29.05 10.44
CA GLY A 104 -20.51 -30.07 9.44
C GLY A 104 -20.08 -29.48 8.10
N THR A 105 -19.98 -30.33 7.08
CA THR A 105 -19.53 -29.99 5.72
C THR A 105 -20.73 -29.93 4.75
N PHE A 106 -20.91 -28.80 4.07
CA PHE A 106 -21.99 -28.54 3.14
C PHE A 106 -21.42 -28.40 1.73
N THR A 107 -21.86 -29.22 0.79
CA THR A 107 -21.31 -29.22 -0.59
C THR A 107 -22.24 -28.52 -1.57
N SER A 108 -21.72 -28.06 -2.72
CA SER A 108 -22.49 -27.55 -3.86
C SER A 108 -23.75 -28.35 -4.20
N THR A 109 -23.70 -29.68 -4.09
CA THR A 109 -24.83 -30.59 -4.36
C THR A 109 -25.94 -30.48 -3.31
N LEU A 110 -25.62 -30.09 -2.07
CA LEU A 110 -26.56 -29.87 -0.99
C LEU A 110 -27.07 -28.42 -0.96
N THR A 111 -26.18 -27.44 -1.17
CA THR A 111 -26.47 -26.01 -1.11
C THR A 111 -27.17 -25.49 -2.36
N GLY A 112 -26.87 -26.08 -3.52
CA GLY A 112 -27.21 -25.55 -4.85
C GLY A 112 -26.11 -24.68 -5.46
N GLY A 113 -24.89 -24.73 -4.93
CA GLY A 113 -23.74 -23.91 -5.34
C GLY A 113 -23.78 -22.46 -4.86
N SER A 114 -24.92 -22.01 -4.34
CA SER A 114 -25.10 -20.65 -3.81
C SER A 114 -26.15 -20.61 -2.71
N ILE A 115 -25.98 -19.68 -1.77
CA ILE A 115 -26.90 -19.40 -0.68
C ILE A 115 -27.27 -17.92 -0.73
N SER A 116 -28.52 -17.63 -1.08
CA SER A 116 -29.07 -16.27 -1.11
C SER A 116 -29.65 -15.90 0.26
N ILE A 117 -29.05 -14.92 0.93
CA ILE A 117 -29.47 -14.43 2.25
C ILE A 117 -30.43 -13.25 2.05
N THR A 118 -31.73 -13.46 2.30
CA THR A 118 -32.83 -12.52 1.94
C THR A 118 -33.54 -11.90 3.14
N SER A 119 -32.89 -11.92 4.31
CA SER A 119 -33.38 -11.31 5.56
C SER A 119 -32.22 -10.97 6.50
N PRO A 120 -32.35 -9.96 7.39
CA PRO A 120 -31.36 -9.67 8.44
C PRO A 120 -31.12 -10.88 9.35
N ILE A 121 -29.88 -11.37 9.42
CA ILE A 121 -29.55 -12.62 10.13
C ILE A 121 -28.04 -12.78 10.33
N VAL A 122 -27.64 -13.48 11.41
CA VAL A 122 -26.25 -13.87 11.66
C VAL A 122 -26.01 -15.32 11.21
N PHE A 123 -25.24 -15.52 10.15
CA PHE A 123 -24.73 -16.83 9.75
C PHE A 123 -23.41 -17.09 10.47
N THR A 124 -23.32 -18.22 11.19
CA THR A 124 -22.15 -18.53 12.00
C THR A 124 -21.86 -20.01 12.13
N SER A 125 -20.66 -20.36 12.57
CA SER A 125 -20.37 -21.67 13.16
C SER A 125 -19.76 -21.54 14.56
N ILE A 126 -19.94 -22.59 15.36
CA ILE A 126 -19.31 -22.84 16.67
C ILE A 126 -18.30 -24.00 16.61
N SER A 127 -18.15 -24.64 15.44
CA SER A 127 -17.30 -25.83 15.28
C SER A 127 -16.58 -25.90 13.93
N GLY A 128 -16.40 -24.78 13.24
CA GLY A 128 -15.75 -24.71 11.92
C GLY A 128 -16.52 -25.50 10.85
N ALA A 129 -17.73 -25.04 10.50
CA ALA A 129 -18.48 -25.61 9.40
C ALA A 129 -17.85 -25.22 8.05
N THR A 130 -17.64 -26.23 7.19
CA THR A 130 -17.05 -26.07 5.86
C THR A 130 -18.14 -25.99 4.80
N PHE A 131 -17.98 -25.05 3.86
CA PHE A 131 -18.80 -24.90 2.68
C PHE A 131 -17.93 -25.15 1.45
N GLU A 132 -18.12 -26.31 0.82
CA GLU A 132 -17.43 -26.72 -0.41
C GLU A 132 -18.24 -26.20 -1.61
N ASP A 133 -17.58 -25.49 -2.53
CA ASP A 133 -18.12 -24.97 -3.80
C ASP A 133 -19.47 -24.24 -3.60
N THR A 134 -19.49 -23.27 -2.68
CA THR A 134 -20.70 -22.54 -2.30
C THR A 134 -20.42 -21.06 -2.10
N GLN A 135 -21.18 -20.24 -2.83
CA GLN A 135 -21.18 -18.77 -2.70
C GLN A 135 -22.22 -18.29 -1.70
N PHE A 136 -21.92 -17.21 -0.97
CA PHE A 136 -22.89 -16.50 -0.16
C PHE A 136 -23.26 -15.17 -0.83
N VAL A 137 -24.52 -15.04 -1.25
CA VAL A 137 -25.02 -13.86 -1.96
C VAL A 137 -25.98 -13.11 -1.05
N ILE A 138 -25.53 -11.96 -0.54
CA ILE A 138 -26.25 -11.17 0.44
C ILE A 138 -27.24 -10.26 -0.28
N ASN A 139 -28.53 -10.51 -0.02
CA ASN A 139 -29.69 -9.86 -0.64
C ASN A 139 -30.58 -9.20 0.44
N SER A 140 -29.94 -8.67 1.48
CA SER A 140 -30.57 -8.02 2.63
C SER A 140 -29.54 -7.15 3.35
N ASP A 141 -29.99 -6.04 3.91
CA ASP A 141 -29.27 -5.29 4.93
C ASP A 141 -29.10 -6.14 6.21
N ASP A 142 -28.24 -5.69 7.12
CA ASP A 142 -28.13 -6.21 8.49
C ASP A 142 -27.74 -7.69 8.61
N VAL A 143 -26.80 -8.14 7.77
CA VAL A 143 -26.30 -9.53 7.71
C VAL A 143 -24.88 -9.65 8.25
N THR A 144 -24.62 -10.68 9.07
CA THR A 144 -23.27 -11.07 9.48
C THR A 144 -22.96 -12.48 8.98
N ILE A 145 -21.80 -12.70 8.37
CA ILE A 145 -21.25 -14.03 8.06
C ILE A 145 -19.94 -14.19 8.84
N LYS A 146 -19.88 -15.14 9.78
CA LYS A 146 -18.71 -15.30 10.66
C LYS A 146 -18.32 -16.72 11.05
N ASN A 147 -17.04 -16.92 11.35
CA ASN A 147 -16.48 -18.20 11.81
C ASN A 147 -16.74 -19.39 10.84
N LEU A 148 -16.96 -19.15 9.54
CA LEU A 148 -17.15 -20.19 8.54
C LEU A 148 -15.83 -20.58 7.87
N ILE A 149 -15.76 -21.80 7.35
CA ILE A 149 -14.74 -22.22 6.39
C ILE A 149 -15.43 -22.30 5.02
N ILE A 150 -14.87 -21.66 3.99
CA ILE A 150 -15.41 -21.63 2.63
C ILE A 150 -14.29 -22.05 1.69
N GLU A 151 -14.50 -23.10 0.91
CA GLU A 151 -13.50 -23.73 0.04
C GLU A 151 -14.12 -23.90 -1.36
N ASN A 152 -13.78 -23.02 -2.30
CA ASN A 152 -14.34 -22.99 -3.65
C ASN A 152 -13.26 -23.33 -4.70
N ASP A 153 -13.52 -24.34 -5.53
CA ASP A 153 -12.60 -24.83 -6.57
C ASP A 153 -12.85 -24.23 -7.98
N ASP A 154 -12.11 -24.72 -8.97
CA ASP A 154 -12.12 -24.25 -10.36
C ASP A 154 -13.52 -24.34 -11.02
N GLY A 155 -14.42 -25.17 -10.49
CA GLY A 155 -15.82 -25.28 -10.90
C GLY A 155 -16.74 -24.17 -10.38
N THR A 156 -16.25 -23.27 -9.52
CA THR A 156 -17.01 -22.12 -8.98
C THR A 156 -16.64 -20.82 -9.71
N ASP A 157 -17.63 -20.05 -10.19
CA ASP A 157 -17.45 -18.76 -10.87
C ASP A 157 -18.08 -17.62 -10.06
N GLY A 158 -17.29 -16.68 -9.54
CA GLY A 158 -17.77 -15.49 -8.82
C GLY A 158 -17.02 -15.19 -7.52
N ALA A 159 -17.65 -14.41 -6.64
CA ALA A 159 -17.13 -14.13 -5.31
C ALA A 159 -17.61 -15.17 -4.28
N ALA A 160 -16.74 -15.59 -3.35
CA ALA A 160 -17.11 -16.51 -2.27
C ALA A 160 -18.15 -15.89 -1.30
N ILE A 161 -18.01 -14.60 -1.00
CA ILE A 161 -19.05 -13.78 -0.36
C ILE A 161 -19.28 -12.52 -1.20
N SER A 162 -20.54 -12.18 -1.48
CA SER A 162 -20.91 -10.98 -2.25
C SER A 162 -22.10 -10.23 -1.66
N ALA A 163 -22.12 -8.90 -1.85
CA ALA A 163 -23.28 -8.04 -1.64
C ALA A 163 -23.32 -6.92 -2.69
N THR A 164 -24.53 -6.54 -3.12
CA THR A 164 -24.74 -5.40 -4.04
C THR A 164 -26.00 -4.63 -3.67
N GLY A 165 -25.87 -3.36 -3.29
CA GLY A 165 -27.03 -2.51 -2.96
C GLY A 165 -27.65 -2.76 -1.57
N TYR A 166 -26.88 -3.26 -0.61
CA TYR A 166 -27.33 -3.58 0.76
C TYR A 166 -26.31 -3.14 1.81
N ASP A 167 -26.81 -2.67 2.96
CA ASP A 167 -26.01 -1.94 3.96
C ASP A 167 -25.82 -2.70 5.28
N ASN A 168 -24.83 -2.30 6.08
CA ASN A 168 -24.58 -2.80 7.44
C ASN A 168 -24.14 -4.28 7.51
N ILE A 169 -23.24 -4.72 6.62
CA ILE A 169 -22.81 -6.12 6.47
C ILE A 169 -21.45 -6.37 7.15
N GLU A 170 -21.35 -7.54 7.80
CA GLU A 170 -20.16 -7.98 8.53
C GLU A 170 -19.64 -9.32 8.00
N VAL A 171 -18.40 -9.37 7.53
CA VAL A 171 -17.68 -10.60 7.15
C VAL A 171 -16.50 -10.78 8.11
N ILE A 172 -16.63 -11.71 9.07
CA ILE A 172 -15.81 -11.71 10.28
C ILE A 172 -15.22 -13.09 10.62
N ASN A 173 -13.91 -13.19 10.84
CA ASN A 173 -13.22 -14.41 11.30
C ASN A 173 -13.47 -15.67 10.43
N ASN A 174 -13.70 -15.50 9.12
CA ASN A 174 -13.89 -16.63 8.20
C ASN A 174 -12.54 -17.10 7.65
N SER A 175 -12.45 -18.38 7.29
CA SER A 175 -11.35 -18.93 6.49
C SER A 175 -11.86 -19.16 5.07
N ILE A 176 -11.45 -18.32 4.13
CA ILE A 176 -11.90 -18.33 2.74
C ILE A 176 -10.75 -18.83 1.88
N THR A 177 -10.96 -19.90 1.11
CA THR A 177 -10.03 -20.38 0.09
C THR A 177 -10.74 -20.42 -1.25
N VAL A 178 -10.19 -19.72 -2.25
CA VAL A 178 -10.68 -19.77 -3.63
C VAL A 178 -9.53 -20.21 -4.53
N THR A 179 -9.75 -21.23 -5.36
CA THR A 179 -8.74 -21.74 -6.30
C THR A 179 -9.31 -21.81 -7.71
N LYS A 180 -8.76 -21.01 -8.62
CA LYS A 180 -9.17 -20.93 -10.02
C LYS A 180 -7.96 -21.07 -10.94
N THR A 181 -7.99 -22.04 -11.85
CA THR A 181 -6.97 -22.30 -12.87
C THR A 181 -7.38 -21.88 -14.27
N THR A 182 -8.60 -21.34 -14.41
CA THR A 182 -9.24 -20.96 -15.66
C THR A 182 -9.81 -19.53 -15.59
N TYR A 183 -10.01 -18.89 -16.74
CA TYR A 183 -10.56 -17.53 -16.79
C TYR A 183 -12.00 -17.46 -16.24
N GLY A 184 -12.21 -16.65 -15.20
CA GLY A 184 -13.51 -16.37 -14.58
C GLY A 184 -13.38 -15.42 -13.40
N GLU A 185 -14.50 -14.88 -12.90
CA GLU A 185 -14.48 -14.09 -11.66
C GLU A 185 -14.09 -14.97 -10.47
N THR A 186 -13.14 -14.47 -9.68
CA THR A 186 -12.44 -15.21 -8.62
C THR A 186 -12.13 -14.27 -7.45
N VAL A 187 -13.14 -13.96 -6.63
CA VAL A 187 -13.02 -12.97 -5.54
C VAL A 187 -13.30 -13.61 -4.17
N GLY A 188 -12.59 -13.18 -3.12
CA GLY A 188 -12.87 -13.63 -1.75
C GLY A 188 -14.13 -12.96 -1.19
N VAL A 189 -14.09 -11.63 -1.04
CA VAL A 189 -15.22 -10.80 -0.58
C VAL A 189 -15.46 -9.66 -1.56
N LYS A 190 -16.69 -9.50 -2.06
CA LYS A 190 -17.09 -8.44 -3.00
C LYS A 190 -18.24 -7.60 -2.49
N PHE A 191 -18.01 -6.30 -2.29
CA PHE A 191 -19.05 -5.32 -1.95
C PHE A 191 -19.15 -4.26 -3.05
N ASN A 192 -20.36 -4.04 -3.59
CA ASN A 192 -20.61 -3.03 -4.62
C ASN A 192 -21.85 -2.19 -4.29
N SER A 193 -21.72 -0.86 -4.30
CA SER A 193 -22.84 0.06 -4.01
C SER A 193 -23.44 -0.17 -2.60
N THR A 194 -22.60 -0.17 -1.56
CA THR A 194 -22.96 -0.56 -0.19
C THR A 194 -22.40 0.40 0.87
N ASN A 195 -23.01 0.49 2.07
CA ASN A 195 -22.61 1.45 3.10
C ASN A 195 -22.49 0.83 4.51
N ASN A 196 -21.58 1.34 5.34
CA ASN A 196 -21.31 0.88 6.72
C ASN A 196 -20.94 -0.62 6.77
N GLN A 197 -19.72 -0.95 6.36
CA GLN A 197 -19.29 -2.33 6.11
C GLN A 197 -18.09 -2.73 6.96
N THR A 198 -17.98 -4.02 7.32
CA THR A 198 -16.85 -4.53 8.11
C THR A 198 -16.35 -5.87 7.56
N ILE A 199 -15.07 -5.92 7.17
CA ILE A 199 -14.34 -7.14 6.81
C ILE A 199 -13.20 -7.29 7.83
N CYS A 200 -13.38 -8.14 8.84
CA CYS A 200 -12.51 -8.17 10.02
C CYS A 200 -11.98 -9.58 10.35
N GLY A 201 -10.67 -9.74 10.49
CA GLY A 201 -10.08 -10.96 11.07
C GLY A 201 -10.17 -12.21 10.20
N ASN A 202 -10.47 -12.06 8.90
CA ASN A 202 -10.59 -13.20 7.99
C ASN A 202 -9.21 -13.67 7.52
N ASN A 203 -9.08 -14.97 7.25
CA ASN A 203 -7.95 -15.55 6.53
C ASN A 203 -8.39 -15.87 5.11
N ILE A 204 -7.87 -15.16 4.11
CA ILE A 204 -8.29 -15.26 2.70
C ILE A 204 -7.10 -15.76 1.87
N THR A 205 -7.19 -16.98 1.36
CA THR A 205 -6.21 -17.59 0.45
C THR A 205 -6.78 -17.66 -0.97
N MET A 206 -6.13 -16.98 -1.90
CA MET A 206 -6.53 -16.87 -3.29
C MET A 206 -5.44 -17.52 -4.16
N ASN A 207 -5.79 -18.58 -4.88
CA ASN A 207 -4.94 -19.16 -5.94
C ASN A 207 -5.65 -18.88 -7.26
N ILE A 208 -5.19 -17.90 -8.04
CA ILE A 208 -6.00 -17.27 -9.09
C ILE A 208 -5.40 -17.43 -10.49
N TYR A 209 -6.29 -17.42 -11.48
CA TYR A 209 -5.91 -17.23 -12.87
C TYR A 209 -5.64 -15.72 -13.10
N PRO A 210 -4.48 -15.32 -13.64
CA PRO A 210 -4.16 -13.91 -13.83
C PRO A 210 -5.09 -13.25 -14.86
N GLN A 211 -5.61 -12.07 -14.54
CA GLN A 211 -6.43 -11.28 -15.46
C GLN A 211 -5.59 -10.17 -16.11
N TYR A 212 -5.72 -10.01 -17.42
CA TYR A 212 -5.11 -8.93 -18.18
C TYR A 212 -5.71 -7.60 -17.72
N ARG A 213 -4.94 -6.68 -17.12
CA ARG A 213 -5.43 -5.33 -16.75
C ARG A 213 -5.67 -4.41 -17.97
N TRP A 214 -5.51 -4.94 -19.18
CA TRP A 214 -5.69 -4.29 -20.46
C TRP A 214 -6.57 -5.16 -21.37
N GLU A 215 -7.83 -4.75 -21.63
CA GLU A 215 -8.71 -5.44 -22.58
C GLU A 215 -8.41 -5.00 -24.01
N ILE A 216 -8.42 -5.97 -24.93
CA ILE A 216 -8.18 -5.74 -26.36
C ILE A 216 -9.50 -5.42 -27.05
N ILE A 217 -9.73 -4.14 -27.39
CA ILE A 217 -10.94 -3.73 -28.10
C ILE A 217 -10.78 -3.99 -29.60
N TYR A 218 -11.65 -4.86 -30.12
CA TYR A 218 -11.82 -5.09 -31.55
C TYR A 218 -13.03 -4.30 -32.07
N HIS A 219 -12.79 -3.22 -32.83
CA HIS A 219 -13.86 -2.52 -33.54
C HIS A 219 -14.32 -3.35 -34.76
N PRO A 220 -15.57 -3.87 -34.80
CA PRO A 220 -15.97 -4.85 -35.81
C PRO A 220 -16.26 -4.27 -37.20
N GLU A 221 -16.11 -2.95 -37.39
CA GLU A 221 -16.32 -2.28 -38.68
C GLU A 221 -15.03 -2.13 -39.51
N GLU A 222 -13.84 -2.27 -38.90
CA GLU A 222 -12.55 -2.27 -39.60
C GLU A 222 -11.80 -3.60 -39.38
N GLY A 223 -11.35 -4.22 -40.46
CA GLY A 223 -11.11 -5.68 -40.50
C GLY A 223 -9.83 -6.18 -39.84
N GLU A 224 -9.97 -6.89 -38.72
CA GLU A 224 -9.00 -7.84 -38.14
C GLU A 224 -7.63 -7.26 -37.72
N THR A 225 -7.61 -6.04 -37.16
CA THR A 225 -6.53 -5.59 -36.27
C THR A 225 -7.10 -5.11 -34.93
N PRO A 226 -6.55 -5.52 -33.78
CA PRO A 226 -6.85 -4.87 -32.50
C PRO A 226 -6.34 -3.44 -32.55
N GLU A 227 -7.19 -2.47 -32.24
CA GLU A 227 -6.88 -1.06 -32.51
C GLU A 227 -6.27 -0.35 -31.30
N TYR A 228 -6.82 -0.61 -30.10
CA TYR A 228 -6.32 -0.08 -28.83
C TYR A 228 -6.50 -1.10 -27.70
N TYR A 229 -5.70 -0.94 -26.64
CA TYR A 229 -5.92 -1.56 -25.34
C TYR A 229 -6.67 -0.57 -24.45
N GLU A 230 -7.76 -0.99 -23.81
CA GLU A 230 -8.43 -0.21 -22.75
C GLU A 230 -7.99 -0.75 -21.39
N TYR A 231 -7.64 0.16 -20.47
CA TYR A 231 -7.31 -0.20 -19.09
C TYR A 231 -8.60 -0.66 -18.39
N ILE A 232 -8.63 -1.90 -17.91
CA ILE A 232 -9.81 -2.40 -17.17
C ILE A 232 -9.70 -2.04 -15.69
N TYR A 233 -10.40 -0.97 -15.34
CA TYR A 233 -10.54 -0.45 -13.98
C TYR A 233 -11.08 -1.50 -12.97
N HIS A 234 -11.84 -2.50 -13.42
CA HIS A 234 -12.36 -3.58 -12.58
C HIS A 234 -11.64 -4.92 -12.83
N LEU A 235 -10.71 -5.28 -11.95
CA LEU A 235 -10.18 -6.64 -11.83
C LEU A 235 -11.22 -7.56 -11.16
N ASN A 236 -11.42 -8.76 -11.73
CA ASN A 236 -12.32 -9.78 -11.19
C ASN A 236 -11.58 -10.83 -10.36
N ASN A 237 -10.32 -10.56 -9.97
CA ASN A 237 -9.42 -11.54 -9.37
C ASN A 237 -8.60 -10.96 -8.18
N SER A 238 -9.29 -10.25 -7.29
CA SER A 238 -8.72 -9.68 -6.06
C SER A 238 -9.27 -10.39 -4.82
N ALA A 239 -8.51 -10.47 -3.71
CA ALA A 239 -8.99 -11.14 -2.50
C ALA A 239 -10.17 -10.39 -1.83
N ILE A 240 -10.13 -9.06 -1.85
CA ILE A 240 -11.23 -8.18 -1.45
C ILE A 240 -11.46 -7.14 -2.56
N VAL A 241 -12.72 -6.92 -2.95
CA VAL A 241 -13.15 -5.87 -3.88
C VAL A 241 -14.24 -5.02 -3.23
N VAL A 242 -14.03 -3.70 -3.20
CA VAL A 242 -14.97 -2.69 -2.68
C VAL A 242 -15.15 -1.61 -3.75
N ASP A 243 -16.37 -1.45 -4.25
CA ASP A 243 -16.67 -0.55 -5.37
C ASP A 243 -17.91 0.30 -5.07
N ASN A 244 -17.86 1.60 -5.38
CA ASN A 244 -18.97 2.56 -5.16
C ASN A 244 -19.56 2.49 -3.73
N SER A 245 -18.73 2.23 -2.72
CA SER A 245 -19.16 1.86 -1.36
C SER A 245 -18.49 2.75 -0.31
N ASN A 246 -19.14 2.94 0.84
CA ASN A 246 -18.77 4.00 1.78
C ASN A 246 -18.81 3.51 3.24
N GLU A 247 -18.06 4.17 4.13
CA GLU A 247 -17.95 3.79 5.55
C GLU A 247 -17.51 2.30 5.70
N VAL A 248 -16.43 1.90 5.01
CA VAL A 248 -15.99 0.50 4.93
C VAL A 248 -14.71 0.28 5.73
N ASN A 249 -14.73 -0.62 6.71
CA ASN A 249 -13.56 -0.98 7.51
C ASN A 249 -13.05 -2.40 7.16
N ILE A 250 -11.83 -2.48 6.66
CA ILE A 250 -11.10 -3.70 6.29
C ILE A 250 -9.90 -3.83 7.24
N GLN A 251 -9.99 -4.70 8.25
CA GLN A 251 -8.99 -4.73 9.32
C GLN A 251 -8.63 -6.12 9.86
N TYR A 252 -7.37 -6.28 10.28
CA TYR A 252 -6.84 -7.52 10.87
C TYR A 252 -7.01 -8.78 10.00
N ASN A 253 -7.21 -8.64 8.69
CA ASN A 253 -7.31 -9.77 7.78
C ASN A 253 -5.91 -10.25 7.40
N LYS A 254 -5.73 -11.57 7.28
CA LYS A 254 -4.58 -12.16 6.59
C LYS A 254 -5.00 -12.54 5.17
N ILE A 255 -4.27 -12.05 4.19
CA ILE A 255 -4.53 -12.25 2.76
C ILE A 255 -3.28 -12.85 2.13
N ILE A 256 -3.44 -13.97 1.42
CA ILE A 256 -2.40 -14.55 0.58
C ILE A 256 -3.00 -14.72 -0.82
N SER A 257 -2.47 -14.02 -1.82
CA SER A 257 -2.88 -14.14 -3.22
C SER A 257 -1.72 -14.67 -4.05
N SER A 258 -1.97 -15.63 -4.96
CA SER A 258 -0.93 -16.21 -5.81
C SER A 258 -1.41 -16.78 -7.13
N ASN A 259 -0.52 -16.90 -8.11
CA ASN A 259 -0.80 -17.55 -9.38
C ASN A 259 -1.14 -19.05 -9.20
N ALA A 260 -2.30 -19.47 -9.72
CA ALA A 260 -2.64 -20.88 -9.88
C ALA A 260 -2.02 -21.52 -11.15
N THR A 261 -1.56 -20.70 -12.09
CA THR A 261 -0.98 -21.10 -13.38
C THR A 261 0.46 -20.58 -13.54
N THR A 262 1.09 -20.81 -14.69
CA THR A 262 2.22 -19.96 -15.10
C THR A 262 1.73 -18.52 -15.28
N THR A 263 2.60 -17.56 -15.02
CA THR A 263 2.35 -16.14 -15.28
C THR A 263 2.01 -15.90 -16.75
N GLU A 264 0.98 -15.11 -17.01
CA GLU A 264 0.63 -14.63 -18.34
C GLU A 264 0.99 -13.15 -18.50
N TYR A 265 1.29 -12.74 -19.73
CA TYR A 265 1.63 -11.37 -20.11
C TYR A 265 0.49 -10.39 -19.78
N PHE A 266 0.77 -9.26 -19.13
CA PHE A 266 -0.21 -8.37 -18.47
C PHE A 266 -1.10 -9.02 -17.39
N GLY A 267 -0.84 -10.29 -17.04
CA GLY A 267 -1.59 -11.03 -16.03
C GLY A 267 -1.39 -10.44 -14.64
N THR A 268 -2.45 -9.92 -14.06
CA THR A 268 -2.43 -9.16 -12.80
C THR A 268 -2.99 -9.98 -11.64
N ASN A 269 -2.37 -9.85 -10.46
CA ASN A 269 -2.88 -10.34 -9.18
C ASN A 269 -3.06 -9.18 -8.18
N GLU A 270 -4.05 -9.30 -7.30
CA GLU A 270 -4.36 -8.23 -6.35
C GLU A 270 -4.84 -8.73 -4.97
N GLY A 271 -4.49 -7.99 -3.92
CA GLY A 271 -4.98 -8.20 -2.57
C GLY A 271 -6.30 -7.50 -2.33
N ILE A 272 -6.25 -6.17 -2.14
CA ILE A 272 -7.40 -5.33 -1.80
C ILE A 272 -7.60 -4.28 -2.89
N ASN A 273 -8.77 -4.28 -3.53
CA ASN A 273 -9.18 -3.33 -4.56
C ASN A 273 -10.30 -2.42 -4.04
N ILE A 274 -10.10 -1.10 -4.04
CA ILE A 274 -11.06 -0.12 -3.51
C ILE A 274 -11.24 0.99 -4.54
N ARG A 275 -12.48 1.19 -5.03
CA ARG A 275 -12.76 2.08 -6.15
C ARG A 275 -14.03 2.91 -5.98
N ASN A 276 -14.06 4.14 -6.51
CA ASN A 276 -15.24 5.02 -6.49
C ASN A 276 -15.83 5.27 -5.08
N SER A 277 -14.99 5.28 -4.04
CA SER A 277 -15.40 5.05 -2.64
C SER A 277 -14.89 6.14 -1.69
N TYR A 278 -15.58 6.36 -0.56
CA TYR A 278 -15.12 7.33 0.46
C TYR A 278 -15.31 6.83 1.91
N ASP A 279 -14.54 7.42 2.83
CA ASP A 279 -14.47 7.02 4.24
C ASP A 279 -14.15 5.51 4.39
N ILE A 280 -13.05 5.07 3.77
CA ILE A 280 -12.57 3.68 3.76
C ILE A 280 -11.35 3.52 4.65
N ASP A 281 -11.39 2.56 5.57
CA ASP A 281 -10.34 2.25 6.54
C ASP A 281 -9.71 0.88 6.21
N VAL A 282 -8.42 0.84 5.86
CA VAL A 282 -7.66 -0.39 5.58
C VAL A 282 -6.54 -0.52 6.59
N ASN A 283 -6.80 -1.18 7.71
CA ASN A 283 -5.96 -1.05 8.91
C ASN A 283 -5.48 -2.39 9.49
N TYR A 284 -4.18 -2.52 9.80
CA TYR A 284 -3.59 -3.71 10.43
C TYR A 284 -3.78 -5.05 9.66
N ASN A 285 -3.85 -5.02 8.32
CA ASN A 285 -3.91 -6.24 7.51
C ASN A 285 -2.51 -6.77 7.18
N ASP A 286 -2.41 -8.08 6.98
CA ASP A 286 -1.22 -8.84 6.62
C ASP A 286 -1.46 -9.39 5.19
N VAL A 287 -0.83 -8.81 4.18
CA VAL A 287 -1.15 -9.03 2.76
C VAL A 287 0.08 -9.48 1.99
N THR A 288 0.10 -10.74 1.54
CA THR A 288 1.16 -11.33 0.72
C THR A 288 0.66 -11.61 -0.70
N ILE A 289 1.29 -11.03 -1.73
CA ILE A 289 0.97 -11.28 -3.15
C ILE A 289 2.16 -11.97 -3.83
N ASN A 290 1.94 -13.10 -4.49
CA ASN A 290 2.99 -13.95 -5.06
C ASN A 290 2.75 -14.32 -6.53
N GLY A 291 3.54 -13.74 -7.42
CA GLY A 291 3.46 -13.93 -8.86
C GLY A 291 2.38 -13.06 -9.51
N GLY A 292 2.37 -13.13 -10.84
CA GLY A 292 1.75 -12.14 -11.71
C GLY A 292 2.83 -11.40 -12.50
N ASP A 293 2.48 -10.95 -13.70
CA ASP A 293 3.27 -9.99 -14.44
C ASP A 293 3.13 -8.61 -13.76
N PHE A 294 1.93 -8.36 -13.20
CA PHE A 294 1.60 -7.23 -12.34
C PHE A 294 1.04 -7.74 -11.00
N ALA A 295 1.45 -7.13 -9.88
CA ALA A 295 1.01 -7.51 -8.53
C ALA A 295 0.81 -6.29 -7.62
N TYR A 296 -0.35 -6.22 -6.95
CA TYR A 296 -0.76 -5.09 -6.11
C TYR A 296 -1.27 -5.58 -4.75
N ALA A 297 -0.70 -5.12 -3.62
CA ALA A 297 -1.25 -5.49 -2.30
C ALA A 297 -2.50 -4.67 -1.95
N ILE A 298 -2.45 -3.35 -2.12
CA ILE A 298 -3.61 -2.45 -1.96
C ILE A 298 -3.70 -1.48 -3.15
N THR A 299 -4.87 -1.35 -3.75
CA THR A 299 -5.20 -0.37 -4.78
C THR A 299 -6.35 0.52 -4.33
N PHE A 300 -6.16 1.83 -4.38
CA PHE A 300 -7.20 2.85 -4.29
C PHE A 300 -7.34 3.58 -5.64
N GLU A 301 -8.55 3.68 -6.18
CA GLU A 301 -8.83 4.27 -7.50
C GLU A 301 -10.10 5.16 -7.45
N GLU A 302 -9.99 6.47 -7.68
CA GLU A 302 -11.09 7.45 -7.46
C GLU A 302 -11.65 7.39 -6.02
N VAL A 303 -10.75 7.51 -5.02
CA VAL A 303 -11.07 7.36 -3.58
C VAL A 303 -10.81 8.66 -2.81
N THR A 304 -11.58 8.93 -1.74
CA THR A 304 -11.41 10.15 -0.92
C THR A 304 -11.61 9.90 0.58
N THR A 305 -10.92 10.70 1.41
CA THR A 305 -10.98 10.64 2.90
C THR A 305 -10.75 9.22 3.45
N SER A 306 -9.80 8.49 2.88
CA SER A 306 -9.58 7.08 3.20
C SER A 306 -8.18 6.83 3.77
N ASN A 307 -8.00 5.73 4.49
CA ASN A 307 -6.78 5.45 5.25
C ASN A 307 -6.24 4.06 4.95
N ALA A 308 -4.92 3.94 4.83
CA ALA A 308 -4.19 2.68 4.91
C ALA A 308 -3.15 2.77 6.03
N LEU A 309 -3.44 2.17 7.20
CA LEU A 309 -2.62 2.35 8.41
C LEU A 309 -2.12 1.03 9.00
N ASN A 310 -0.84 0.97 9.35
CA ASN A 310 -0.21 -0.16 10.07
C ASN A 310 -0.35 -1.53 9.38
N ASN A 311 -0.54 -1.59 8.06
CA ASN A 311 -0.56 -2.87 7.32
C ASN A 311 0.86 -3.40 7.10
N THR A 312 0.98 -4.71 6.96
CA THR A 312 2.21 -5.39 6.51
C THR A 312 1.95 -5.94 5.11
N LEU A 313 2.71 -5.45 4.12
CA LEU A 313 2.49 -5.73 2.71
C LEU A 313 3.75 -6.36 2.10
N GLU A 314 3.65 -7.58 1.58
CA GLU A 314 4.73 -8.27 0.86
C GLU A 314 4.27 -8.54 -0.59
N VAL A 315 5.01 -8.05 -1.57
CA VAL A 315 4.66 -8.19 -3.00
C VAL A 315 5.84 -8.76 -3.80
N ASN A 316 5.69 -9.99 -4.27
CA ASN A 316 6.64 -10.67 -5.13
C ASN A 316 6.07 -10.75 -6.56
N SER A 317 6.66 -10.02 -7.52
CA SER A 317 6.20 -9.92 -8.92
C SER A 317 7.28 -10.29 -9.93
N GLU A 318 6.89 -10.67 -11.14
CA GLU A 318 7.84 -10.89 -12.24
C GLU A 318 8.29 -9.58 -12.91
N ASN A 319 7.38 -8.67 -13.25
CA ASN A 319 7.73 -7.42 -13.96
C ASN A 319 7.18 -6.13 -13.35
N TYR A 320 6.07 -6.13 -12.61
CA TYR A 320 5.53 -4.92 -11.98
C TYR A 320 4.96 -5.24 -10.60
N GLY A 321 5.57 -4.74 -9.53
CA GLY A 321 5.12 -4.93 -8.15
C GLY A 321 4.80 -3.60 -7.48
N THR A 322 3.70 -3.53 -6.73
CA THR A 322 3.34 -2.31 -5.99
C THR A 322 2.73 -2.64 -4.63
N GLY A 323 3.29 -2.04 -3.57
CA GLY A 323 2.74 -2.14 -2.21
C GLY A 323 1.38 -1.44 -2.11
N ILE A 324 1.37 -0.12 -2.31
CA ILE A 324 0.13 0.69 -2.31
C ILE A 324 0.04 1.51 -3.60
N GLN A 325 -1.02 1.29 -4.39
CA GLN A 325 -1.37 2.09 -5.56
C GLN A 325 -2.46 3.12 -5.18
N MET A 326 -2.24 4.39 -5.55
CA MET A 326 -3.14 5.51 -5.33
C MET A 326 -3.39 6.24 -6.66
N ILE A 327 -4.53 5.98 -7.29
CA ILE A 327 -4.96 6.62 -8.54
C ILE A 327 -6.12 7.56 -8.25
N GLU A 328 -5.95 8.85 -8.57
CA GLU A 328 -6.95 9.91 -8.36
C GLU A 328 -7.49 9.95 -6.91
N VAL A 329 -6.60 9.73 -5.93
CA VAL A 329 -6.95 9.67 -4.50
C VAL A 329 -6.80 11.05 -3.85
N THR A 330 -7.78 11.47 -3.05
CA THR A 330 -7.72 12.78 -2.38
C THR A 330 -7.90 12.74 -0.87
N ASN A 331 -7.28 13.70 -0.17
CA ASN A 331 -7.47 13.94 1.27
C ASN A 331 -7.29 12.68 2.16
N SER A 332 -6.44 11.74 1.72
CA SER A 332 -6.31 10.40 2.28
C SER A 332 -4.95 10.19 2.97
N GLN A 333 -4.85 9.20 3.86
CA GLN A 333 -3.66 8.94 4.67
C GLN A 333 -3.08 7.55 4.45
N VAL A 334 -1.78 7.46 4.17
CA VAL A 334 -1.01 6.21 4.11
C VAL A 334 0.07 6.27 5.18
N SER A 335 -0.01 5.47 6.25
CA SER A 335 0.93 5.62 7.37
C SER A 335 1.26 4.38 8.18
N TYR A 336 2.48 4.35 8.71
CA TYR A 336 2.99 3.27 9.57
C TYR A 336 2.94 1.87 8.93
N ASN A 337 2.74 1.77 7.61
CA ASN A 337 2.77 0.49 6.91
C ASN A 337 4.22 -0.01 6.79
N ASP A 338 4.40 -1.32 6.86
CA ASP A 338 5.64 -2.00 6.49
C ASP A 338 5.43 -2.63 5.11
N ILE A 339 6.27 -2.25 4.15
CA ILE A 339 6.08 -2.53 2.72
C ILE A 339 7.37 -3.13 2.16
N ASP A 340 7.33 -4.40 1.74
CA ASP A 340 8.40 -5.07 1.01
C ASP A 340 7.93 -5.44 -0.41
N VAL A 341 8.65 -5.00 -1.42
CA VAL A 341 8.32 -5.23 -2.84
C VAL A 341 9.53 -5.76 -3.59
N THR A 342 9.46 -7.02 -4.00
CA THR A 342 10.46 -7.65 -4.86
C THR A 342 9.90 -7.82 -6.27
N SER A 343 10.58 -7.25 -7.27
CA SER A 343 10.18 -7.35 -8.69
C SER A 343 11.38 -7.68 -9.56
N ILE A 344 11.54 -8.95 -9.92
CA ILE A 344 12.73 -9.47 -10.61
C ILE A 344 12.26 -10.35 -11.77
N ASN A 345 12.54 -9.93 -12.99
CA ASN A 345 12.22 -10.73 -14.17
C ASN A 345 13.03 -12.04 -14.14
N THR A 346 12.31 -13.16 -14.01
CA THR A 346 12.91 -14.51 -13.91
C THR A 346 13.07 -15.20 -15.27
N THR A 347 12.70 -14.55 -16.37
CA THR A 347 12.70 -15.11 -17.73
C THR A 347 13.84 -14.55 -18.59
N GLU A 348 14.51 -15.41 -19.35
CA GLU A 348 15.68 -15.01 -20.18
C GLU A 348 15.33 -14.27 -21.48
N ASP A 349 14.04 -14.12 -21.82
CA ASP A 349 13.57 -13.55 -23.09
C ASP A 349 12.38 -12.58 -22.84
N PRO A 350 12.65 -11.33 -22.40
CA PRO A 350 11.63 -10.42 -21.90
C PRO A 350 10.81 -9.78 -23.05
N SER A 351 9.66 -10.37 -23.37
CA SER A 351 8.66 -9.73 -24.24
C SER A 351 7.93 -8.55 -23.57
N SER A 352 7.99 -8.44 -22.23
CA SER A 352 7.34 -7.42 -21.39
C SER A 352 8.20 -6.21 -21.05
N GLY A 353 9.54 -6.32 -21.11
CA GLY A 353 10.46 -5.21 -20.84
C GLY A 353 11.31 -5.40 -19.57
N GLU A 354 11.59 -4.30 -18.89
CA GLU A 354 12.31 -4.27 -17.61
C GLU A 354 11.37 -4.58 -16.43
N ALA A 355 11.91 -5.00 -15.28
CA ALA A 355 11.11 -5.20 -14.07
C ALA A 355 11.13 -3.95 -13.16
N PHE A 356 9.96 -3.56 -12.66
CA PHE A 356 9.69 -2.37 -11.87
C PHE A 356 9.07 -2.72 -10.51
N GLY A 357 9.56 -2.10 -9.44
CA GLY A 357 8.99 -2.22 -8.09
C GLY A 357 8.68 -0.85 -7.47
N TYR A 358 7.50 -0.70 -6.89
CA TYR A 358 7.01 0.54 -6.28
C TYR A 358 6.60 0.29 -4.83
N GLY A 359 7.18 1.01 -3.87
CA GLY A 359 6.67 1.00 -2.50
C GLY A 359 5.26 1.58 -2.44
N ILE A 360 5.16 2.84 -2.89
CA ILE A 360 3.89 3.55 -3.09
C ILE A 360 3.90 4.21 -4.48
N TYR A 361 2.84 4.02 -5.26
CA TYR A 361 2.66 4.66 -6.57
C TYR A 361 1.45 5.60 -6.53
N MET A 362 1.68 6.90 -6.75
CA MET A 362 0.66 7.96 -6.70
C MET A 362 0.50 8.60 -8.08
N SER A 363 -0.71 8.60 -8.65
CA SER A 363 -0.90 8.91 -10.08
C SER A 363 -2.29 9.46 -10.43
N THR A 364 -2.49 9.78 -11.71
CA THR A 364 -3.75 10.23 -12.34
C THR A 364 -3.98 9.46 -13.63
N ASN A 365 -5.21 9.05 -13.93
CA ASN A 365 -5.54 8.17 -15.05
C ASN A 365 -6.15 8.95 -16.23
N TRP A 366 -5.29 9.66 -16.98
CA TRP A 366 -5.62 10.26 -18.28
C TRP A 366 -6.79 11.28 -18.29
N GLY A 367 -7.24 11.70 -17.11
CA GLY A 367 -8.35 12.62 -16.89
C GLY A 367 -7.93 13.97 -16.28
N PRO A 368 -8.91 14.79 -15.84
CA PRO A 368 -8.68 16.07 -15.19
C PRO A 368 -8.57 15.99 -13.66
N SER A 369 -8.78 14.82 -13.05
CA SER A 369 -8.64 14.61 -11.61
C SER A 369 -7.17 14.54 -11.20
N GLN A 370 -6.86 14.88 -9.95
CA GLN A 370 -5.50 14.89 -9.42
C GLN A 370 -5.43 14.11 -8.11
N THR A 371 -4.34 13.39 -7.87
CA THR A 371 -4.04 12.81 -6.55
C THR A 371 -3.50 13.91 -5.66
N THR A 372 -4.30 14.38 -4.70
CA THR A 372 -4.05 15.66 -4.01
C THR A 372 -4.46 15.71 -2.54
N GLY A 373 -3.71 16.49 -1.75
CA GLY A 373 -3.98 16.70 -0.32
C GLY A 373 -3.75 15.48 0.56
N ASN A 374 -3.01 14.47 0.08
CA ASN A 374 -2.76 13.23 0.80
C ASN A 374 -1.55 13.35 1.75
N THR A 375 -1.53 12.53 2.79
CA THR A 375 -0.39 12.42 3.72
C THR A 375 0.20 11.01 3.72
N VAL A 376 1.46 10.89 3.30
CA VAL A 376 2.23 9.64 3.29
C VAL A 376 3.32 9.73 4.35
N THR A 377 3.13 9.07 5.50
CA THR A 377 3.98 9.31 6.68
C THR A 377 4.34 8.10 7.53
N TYR A 378 5.58 8.07 8.05
CA TYR A 378 6.11 6.99 8.91
C TYR A 378 6.06 5.57 8.32
N ASN A 379 5.94 5.41 6.99
CA ASN A 379 5.97 4.08 6.37
C ASN A 379 7.41 3.55 6.31
N ASN A 380 7.60 2.26 6.55
CA ASN A 380 8.83 1.54 6.25
C ASN A 380 8.68 0.93 4.86
N ILE A 381 9.58 1.30 3.94
CA ILE A 381 9.52 0.91 2.53
C ILE A 381 10.83 0.25 2.15
N GLN A 382 10.74 -1.00 1.68
CA GLN A 382 11.82 -1.80 1.16
C GLN A 382 11.45 -2.24 -0.26
N VAL A 383 12.32 -2.00 -1.23
CA VAL A 383 12.09 -2.41 -2.62
C VAL A 383 13.36 -3.01 -3.21
N GLN A 384 13.25 -4.23 -3.72
CA GLN A 384 14.32 -4.93 -4.43
C GLN A 384 13.89 -5.23 -5.87
N SER A 385 14.37 -4.44 -6.84
CA SER A 385 13.95 -4.57 -8.23
C SER A 385 15.02 -4.19 -9.25
N THR A 386 14.81 -4.48 -10.53
CA THR A 386 15.71 -4.01 -11.60
C THR A 386 15.64 -2.49 -11.71
N ILE A 387 14.43 -1.96 -11.85
CA ILE A 387 14.10 -0.54 -11.72
C ILE A 387 13.16 -0.41 -10.51
N GLY A 388 13.27 0.64 -9.70
CA GLY A 388 12.29 0.80 -8.63
C GLY A 388 12.23 2.17 -8.00
N TYR A 389 11.07 2.47 -7.43
CA TYR A 389 10.73 3.74 -6.81
C TYR A 389 10.19 3.49 -5.41
N GLY A 390 10.76 4.14 -4.39
CA GLY A 390 10.24 4.04 -3.02
C GLY A 390 8.85 4.66 -2.95
N ILE A 391 8.75 5.88 -3.47
CA ILE A 391 7.49 6.56 -3.77
C ILE A 391 7.61 7.20 -5.17
N GLU A 392 6.65 6.97 -6.06
CA GLU A 392 6.51 7.74 -7.31
C GLU A 392 5.24 8.59 -7.30
N GLY A 393 5.33 9.82 -7.81
CA GLY A 393 4.23 10.76 -8.00
C GLY A 393 4.16 11.28 -9.43
N TYR A 394 3.10 10.93 -10.16
CA TYR A 394 2.78 11.46 -11.48
C TYR A 394 1.53 12.35 -11.43
N ILE A 395 1.69 13.65 -11.68
CA ILE A 395 0.64 14.68 -11.59
C ILE A 395 -0.04 14.68 -10.21
N ILE A 396 0.78 14.81 -9.16
CA ILE A 396 0.31 14.88 -7.77
C ILE A 396 0.58 16.28 -7.19
N ASP A 397 -0.43 16.90 -6.59
CA ASP A 397 -0.34 18.28 -6.09
C ASP A 397 -0.74 18.41 -4.61
N GLU A 398 -0.11 19.32 -3.87
CA GLU A 398 -0.42 19.64 -2.46
C GLU A 398 -0.31 18.45 -1.47
N ASN A 399 0.50 17.43 -1.76
CA ASN A 399 0.68 16.26 -0.88
C ASN A 399 1.83 16.46 0.13
N VAL A 400 1.75 15.77 1.28
CA VAL A 400 2.78 15.73 2.31
C VAL A 400 3.39 14.33 2.38
N ILE A 401 4.71 14.22 2.19
CA ILE A 401 5.45 12.95 2.22
C ILE A 401 6.59 13.10 3.22
N ASN A 402 6.45 12.58 4.43
CA ASN A 402 7.38 12.88 5.53
C ASN A 402 7.66 11.71 6.48
N TYR A 403 8.81 11.72 7.14
CA TYR A 403 9.23 10.70 8.11
C TYR A 403 9.23 9.23 7.61
N ASN A 404 9.17 8.98 6.30
CA ASN A 404 9.22 7.63 5.75
C ASN A 404 10.66 7.10 5.76
N ASN A 405 10.83 5.79 5.95
CA ASN A 405 12.12 5.10 5.91
C ASN A 405 12.19 4.25 4.62
N ILE A 406 12.89 4.74 3.61
CA ILE A 406 12.89 4.21 2.25
C ILE A 406 14.25 3.56 1.95
N ASN A 407 14.26 2.26 1.66
CA ASN A 407 15.46 1.47 1.40
C ASN A 407 15.32 0.73 0.06
N MET A 408 16.13 1.13 -0.91
CA MET A 408 16.04 0.67 -2.30
C MET A 408 17.28 -0.10 -2.71
N ILE A 409 17.12 -1.27 -3.32
CA ILE A 409 18.22 -2.06 -3.90
C ILE A 409 17.86 -2.44 -5.35
N GLY A 410 18.78 -2.22 -6.29
CA GLY A 410 18.50 -2.59 -7.68
C GLY A 410 19.61 -2.33 -8.70
N ASN A 411 19.24 -2.26 -9.98
CA ASN A 411 20.10 -1.66 -11.00
C ASN A 411 19.93 -0.14 -11.02
N VAL A 412 18.71 0.35 -11.20
CA VAL A 412 18.44 1.78 -11.35
C VAL A 412 17.25 2.16 -10.48
N VAL A 413 17.53 2.71 -9.30
CA VAL A 413 16.55 2.84 -8.20
C VAL A 413 16.49 4.25 -7.63
N MET A 414 15.28 4.67 -7.27
CA MET A 414 14.96 6.02 -6.83
C MET A 414 14.23 6.01 -5.48
N GLY A 415 14.60 6.91 -4.56
CA GLY A 415 13.89 7.02 -3.28
C GLY A 415 12.50 7.65 -3.43
N ILE A 416 12.43 8.88 -3.94
CA ILE A 416 11.19 9.58 -4.29
C ILE A 416 11.31 10.20 -5.69
N GLY A 417 10.36 9.91 -6.58
CA GLY A 417 10.26 10.53 -7.90
C GLY A 417 8.99 11.38 -8.04
N LEU A 418 9.10 12.59 -8.60
CA LEU A 418 7.96 13.46 -8.93
C LEU A 418 8.02 13.94 -10.39
N TYR A 419 6.93 13.75 -11.16
CA TYR A 419 6.72 14.28 -12.51
C TYR A 419 5.46 15.14 -12.61
N ASN A 420 5.55 16.30 -13.29
CA ASN A 420 4.49 17.30 -13.44
C ASN A 420 3.66 17.53 -12.15
N SER A 421 4.35 17.64 -11.03
CA SER A 421 3.80 17.60 -9.66
C SER A 421 4.27 18.83 -8.90
N SER A 422 3.38 19.55 -8.22
CA SER A 422 3.65 20.86 -7.62
C SER A 422 3.14 21.01 -6.18
N TYR A 423 3.72 21.93 -5.42
CA TYR A 423 3.37 22.22 -4.02
C TYR A 423 3.50 21.03 -3.03
N ASN A 424 4.22 19.97 -3.39
CA ASN A 424 4.41 18.81 -2.51
C ASN A 424 5.53 19.07 -1.48
N ALA A 425 5.32 18.62 -0.25
CA ALA A 425 6.26 18.82 0.86
C ALA A 425 6.93 17.49 1.24
N LEU A 426 8.21 17.35 0.90
CA LEU A 426 9.06 16.17 1.13
C LEU A 426 10.01 16.46 2.32
N TYR A 427 9.74 15.97 3.54
CA TYR A 427 10.56 16.36 4.69
C TYR A 427 10.78 15.31 5.79
N TYR A 428 11.93 15.36 6.46
CA TYR A 428 12.39 14.35 7.45
C TYR A 428 12.37 12.89 6.98
N ASN A 429 12.33 12.62 5.66
CA ASN A 429 12.43 11.25 5.15
C ASN A 429 13.87 10.73 5.29
N ASN A 430 14.03 9.45 5.61
CA ASN A 430 15.31 8.74 5.59
C ASN A 430 15.35 7.85 4.34
N ILE A 431 16.28 8.13 3.43
CA ILE A 431 16.34 7.54 2.09
C ILE A 431 17.72 6.91 1.88
N SER A 432 17.75 5.61 1.65
CA SER A 432 18.96 4.83 1.35
C SER A 432 18.77 4.09 0.03
N VAL A 433 19.61 4.39 -0.96
CA VAL A 433 19.47 3.90 -2.34
C VAL A 433 20.76 3.25 -2.82
N ALA A 434 20.70 1.95 -3.11
CA ALA A 434 21.82 1.13 -3.57
C ALA A 434 21.57 0.61 -5.01
N GLY A 435 22.08 1.33 -6.01
CA GLY A 435 21.97 0.96 -7.42
C GLY A 435 23.21 0.27 -7.98
N ASN A 436 23.06 -0.26 -9.20
CA ASN A 436 24.13 -0.85 -10.00
C ASN A 436 23.96 -0.43 -11.47
N TYR A 437 24.76 0.54 -11.92
CA TYR A 437 24.82 1.05 -13.28
C TYR A 437 24.59 -0.02 -14.37
N ARG A 438 23.49 0.17 -15.08
CA ARG A 438 23.07 -0.62 -16.23
C ARG A 438 22.52 0.32 -17.29
N THR A 439 22.86 0.08 -18.55
CA THR A 439 22.10 0.65 -19.67
C THR A 439 20.81 -0.15 -19.80
N LEU A 440 19.68 0.50 -19.50
CA LEU A 440 18.35 -0.09 -19.60
C LEU A 440 17.93 -0.29 -21.08
N GLY A 441 16.95 -1.16 -21.30
CA GLY A 441 16.26 -1.28 -22.58
C GLY A 441 15.32 -0.10 -22.87
N ASN A 442 14.31 -0.34 -23.72
CA ASN A 442 13.17 0.56 -23.77
C ASN A 442 12.32 0.37 -22.51
N PHE A 443 11.97 1.47 -21.84
CA PHE A 443 11.02 1.54 -20.73
C PHE A 443 9.91 2.54 -21.07
N TYR A 444 8.80 2.52 -20.32
CA TYR A 444 7.67 3.45 -20.50
C TYR A 444 7.28 4.11 -19.16
N GLU A 445 8.26 4.78 -18.55
CA GLU A 445 8.03 5.57 -17.33
C GLU A 445 8.07 7.06 -17.62
N GLN A 446 7.26 7.82 -16.90
CA GLN A 446 7.19 9.28 -17.02
C GLN A 446 8.40 9.95 -16.35
N ILE A 447 8.93 9.32 -15.29
CA ILE A 447 10.22 9.63 -14.70
C ILE A 447 11.28 8.71 -15.33
N PRO A 448 12.30 9.24 -16.03
CA PRO A 448 13.40 8.41 -16.50
C PRO A 448 14.14 7.78 -15.31
N PRO A 449 14.26 6.44 -15.24
CA PRO A 449 14.94 5.76 -14.14
C PRO A 449 16.40 6.24 -13.99
N GLU A 450 16.78 6.61 -12.77
CA GLU A 450 18.14 7.01 -12.43
C GLU A 450 18.45 6.66 -10.96
N THR A 451 19.70 6.28 -10.66
CA THR A 451 20.12 5.99 -9.26
C THR A 451 20.26 7.29 -8.47
N THR A 452 19.22 7.67 -7.72
CA THR A 452 19.16 8.94 -6.97
C THR A 452 18.24 8.84 -5.74
N GLY A 453 18.42 9.75 -4.78
CA GLY A 453 17.57 9.80 -3.59
C GLY A 453 16.22 10.42 -3.88
N ILE A 454 16.22 11.63 -4.46
CA ILE A 454 15.01 12.32 -4.93
C ILE A 454 15.24 12.85 -6.35
N LYS A 455 14.23 12.73 -7.23
CA LYS A 455 14.20 13.38 -8.54
C LYS A 455 12.89 14.13 -8.75
N ILE A 456 12.97 15.38 -9.19
CA ILE A 456 11.81 16.18 -9.63
C ILE A 456 12.04 16.56 -11.08
N VAL A 457 11.09 16.20 -11.95
CA VAL A 457 11.11 16.38 -13.42
C VAL A 457 9.85 17.09 -13.88
N GLY A 458 9.94 17.94 -14.90
CA GLY A 458 8.77 18.61 -15.50
C GLY A 458 8.96 20.07 -15.92
N ASN A 459 10.14 20.67 -15.70
CA ASN A 459 10.37 22.11 -15.92
C ASN A 459 9.36 22.94 -15.09
N ASP A 460 8.67 23.90 -15.73
CA ASP A 460 7.65 24.77 -15.12
C ASP A 460 6.36 24.05 -14.71
N SER A 461 6.19 22.77 -15.10
CA SER A 461 5.05 21.94 -14.70
C SER A 461 5.27 21.19 -13.37
N SER A 462 6.48 21.27 -12.79
CA SER A 462 6.78 20.76 -11.44
C SER A 462 7.42 21.87 -10.60
N SER A 463 6.61 22.53 -9.76
CA SER A 463 7.03 23.78 -9.10
C SER A 463 6.60 23.89 -7.65
N TYR A 464 7.34 24.69 -6.87
CA TYR A 464 7.10 24.92 -5.44
C TYR A 464 7.06 23.64 -4.60
N ASN A 465 7.74 22.57 -5.02
CA ASN A 465 8.00 21.43 -4.16
C ASN A 465 9.16 21.77 -3.20
N PHE A 466 9.10 21.24 -1.98
CA PHE A 466 10.07 21.52 -0.93
C PHE A 466 10.70 20.22 -0.41
N ILE A 467 12.04 20.19 -0.33
CA ILE A 467 12.83 19.09 0.22
C ILE A 467 13.56 19.59 1.48
N GLU A 468 13.12 19.20 2.67
CA GLU A 468 13.60 19.77 3.94
C GLU A 468 14.03 18.70 4.96
N ASN A 469 15.19 18.90 5.61
CA ASN A 469 15.68 18.04 6.70
C ASN A 469 15.72 16.52 6.41
N CYS A 470 15.74 16.09 5.15
CA CYS A 470 15.83 14.68 4.78
C CYS A 470 17.26 14.14 4.98
N ILE A 471 17.37 12.85 5.28
CA ILE A 471 18.64 12.12 5.32
C ILE A 471 18.68 11.27 4.05
N ILE A 472 19.64 11.53 3.16
CA ILE A 472 19.68 10.92 1.83
C ILE A 472 21.08 10.36 1.55
N THR A 473 21.15 9.03 1.40
CA THR A 473 22.36 8.30 1.02
C THR A 473 22.15 7.58 -0.31
N VAL A 474 22.95 7.93 -1.32
CA VAL A 474 22.95 7.27 -2.64
C VAL A 474 24.27 6.55 -2.87
N LEU A 475 24.19 5.31 -3.33
CA LEU A 475 25.31 4.41 -3.51
C LEU A 475 25.19 3.70 -4.86
N ASP A 476 26.01 4.07 -5.84
CA ASP A 476 26.15 3.33 -7.10
C ASP A 476 27.62 3.02 -7.37
N LEU A 477 28.12 1.98 -6.68
CA LEU A 477 29.52 1.55 -6.73
C LEU A 477 29.97 0.96 -8.08
N THR A 478 29.12 1.01 -9.10
CA THR A 478 29.44 0.57 -10.47
C THR A 478 29.30 1.68 -11.52
N ASN A 479 28.62 2.78 -11.21
CA ASN A 479 28.51 3.92 -12.12
C ASN A 479 29.84 4.68 -12.24
N PRO A 480 30.44 4.79 -13.45
CA PRO A 480 31.65 5.57 -13.66
C PRO A 480 31.37 7.09 -13.72
N ASN A 481 30.11 7.50 -13.84
CA ASN A 481 29.68 8.90 -13.90
C ASN A 481 29.37 9.43 -12.49
N LEU A 482 29.16 10.73 -12.36
CA LEU A 482 28.61 11.28 -11.11
C LEU A 482 27.17 10.78 -10.92
N VAL A 483 26.83 10.45 -9.68
CA VAL A 483 25.46 10.25 -9.19
C VAL A 483 25.18 11.32 -8.14
N TYR A 484 23.90 11.65 -7.95
CA TYR A 484 23.47 12.75 -7.10
C TYR A 484 22.46 12.24 -6.05
N SER A 485 22.37 12.94 -4.93
CA SER A 485 21.38 12.68 -3.87
C SER A 485 20.01 13.27 -4.25
N ILE A 486 20.02 14.43 -4.92
CA ILE A 486 18.84 15.15 -5.40
C ILE A 486 19.09 15.61 -6.84
N ILE A 487 18.09 15.46 -7.72
CA ILE A 487 18.11 15.94 -9.10
C ILE A 487 16.89 16.81 -9.37
N LEU A 488 17.10 18.06 -9.80
CA LEU A 488 16.05 19.01 -10.20
C LEU A 488 16.13 19.29 -11.71
N GLU A 489 15.18 18.73 -12.44
CA GLU A 489 14.85 18.98 -13.86
C GLU A 489 13.48 19.71 -13.93
N ALA A 490 13.35 20.72 -13.04
CA ALA A 490 12.09 21.34 -12.62
C ALA A 490 12.36 22.77 -12.09
N ASP A 491 11.40 23.68 -12.18
CA ASP A 491 11.56 25.12 -11.85
C ASP A 491 10.95 25.50 -10.49
N LEU A 492 11.53 26.49 -9.80
CA LEU A 492 10.98 27.11 -8.58
C LEU A 492 10.77 26.16 -7.37
N ASN A 493 11.65 25.19 -7.18
CA ASN A 493 11.65 24.23 -6.06
C ASN A 493 12.69 24.61 -4.98
N GLY A 494 12.45 24.23 -3.72
CA GLY A 494 13.33 24.55 -2.58
C GLY A 494 13.97 23.30 -1.95
N VAL A 495 15.25 23.38 -1.59
CA VAL A 495 16.03 22.27 -1.00
C VAL A 495 16.87 22.80 0.17
N TYR A 496 16.48 22.49 1.41
CA TYR A 496 17.05 23.10 2.61
C TYR A 496 17.42 22.10 3.71
N ASP A 497 18.55 22.34 4.39
CA ASP A 497 18.96 21.67 5.63
C ASP A 497 19.03 20.12 5.55
N ASN A 498 19.22 19.53 4.36
CA ASN A 498 19.22 18.07 4.18
C ASN A 498 20.61 17.45 4.42
N TYR A 499 20.68 16.31 5.11
CA TYR A 499 21.91 15.52 5.18
C TYR A 499 22.06 14.68 3.91
N LEU A 500 22.82 15.20 2.94
CA LEU A 500 23.01 14.56 1.63
C LEU A 500 24.38 13.90 1.50
N THR A 501 24.42 12.66 1.00
CA THR A 501 25.64 11.92 0.64
C THR A 501 25.41 11.07 -0.61
N SER A 502 26.31 11.18 -1.60
CA SER A 502 26.28 10.34 -2.81
C SER A 502 27.66 9.77 -3.14
N VAL A 503 27.74 8.49 -3.51
CA VAL A 503 28.99 7.75 -3.76
C VAL A 503 28.90 6.93 -5.04
N ASN A 504 29.89 7.07 -5.93
CA ASN A 504 29.94 6.40 -7.23
C ASN A 504 31.03 5.30 -7.32
N GLY A 505 31.07 4.58 -8.45
CA GLY A 505 32.07 3.53 -8.76
C GLY A 505 33.50 4.03 -9.06
N LEU A 506 33.74 5.34 -9.04
CA LEU A 506 35.09 5.93 -8.99
C LEU A 506 35.52 6.29 -7.55
N PHE A 507 34.67 6.01 -6.55
CA PHE A 507 34.80 6.45 -5.17
C PHE A 507 34.83 7.99 -5.03
N ASN A 508 34.22 8.72 -5.96
CA ASN A 508 33.87 10.12 -5.74
C ASN A 508 32.77 10.16 -4.68
N ILE A 509 32.95 10.99 -3.66
CA ILE A 509 31.97 11.25 -2.61
C ILE A 509 31.52 12.70 -2.75
N LEU A 510 30.22 12.91 -2.94
CA LEU A 510 29.57 14.22 -2.93
C LEU A 510 28.78 14.37 -1.62
N ILE A 511 28.83 15.55 -1.01
CA ILE A 511 28.15 15.87 0.25
C ILE A 511 27.54 17.28 0.22
N GLY A 512 26.42 17.46 0.95
CA GLY A 512 25.66 18.70 0.98
C GLY A 512 25.26 19.16 -0.43
N ASP A 513 25.28 20.49 -0.67
CA ASP A 513 24.96 21.11 -1.96
C ASP A 513 25.69 20.48 -3.17
N ASN A 514 26.92 19.99 -3.00
CA ASN A 514 27.69 19.37 -4.09
C ASN A 514 27.08 18.05 -4.59
N SER A 515 26.13 17.47 -3.85
CA SER A 515 25.41 16.25 -4.19
C SER A 515 24.00 16.52 -4.72
N ALA A 516 23.59 17.79 -4.87
CA ALA A 516 22.39 18.17 -5.61
C ALA A 516 22.76 18.59 -7.04
N LEU A 517 21.95 18.18 -8.02
CA LEU A 517 22.03 18.67 -9.40
C LEU A 517 20.86 19.61 -9.68
N ASP A 518 21.15 20.88 -9.91
CA ASP A 518 20.20 21.84 -10.46
C ASP A 518 20.38 21.98 -11.97
N SER A 519 19.29 21.81 -12.72
CA SER A 519 19.21 22.07 -14.16
C SER A 519 18.01 22.93 -14.56
N GLY A 520 17.19 23.32 -13.58
CA GLY A 520 16.03 24.19 -13.77
C GLY A 520 16.36 25.66 -13.59
N THR A 521 15.34 26.45 -13.26
CA THR A 521 15.45 27.90 -13.06
C THR A 521 14.71 28.36 -11.79
N GLY A 522 15.36 29.25 -11.04
CA GLY A 522 14.79 29.81 -9.82
C GLY A 522 14.62 28.81 -8.66
N ASN A 523 15.29 27.66 -8.71
CA ASN A 523 15.43 26.77 -7.57
C ASN A 523 16.31 27.42 -6.48
N GLU A 524 16.04 27.11 -5.21
CA GLU A 524 16.85 27.56 -4.07
C GLU A 524 17.40 26.32 -3.33
N ILE A 525 18.72 26.27 -3.11
CA ILE A 525 19.43 25.13 -2.53
C ILE A 525 20.39 25.63 -1.44
N ALA A 526 20.30 25.10 -0.22
CA ALA A 526 21.25 25.33 0.87
C ALA A 526 21.19 24.22 1.94
N ASN A 527 22.24 23.39 2.03
CA ASN A 527 22.30 22.18 2.90
C ASN A 527 23.59 22.11 3.73
#